data_AF-A0A968JE86-F1
#
_entry.id   AF-A0A968JE86-F1
#
_cell.length_a   1.000
_cell.length_b   1.000
_cell.length_c   1.000
_cell.angle_alpha   90.00
_cell.angle_beta   90.00
_cell.angle_gamma   90.00
#
_symmetry.space_group_name_H-M   'P 1'
#
loop_
_entity.id
_entity.type
_entity.pdbx_description
1 polymer ?
#
loop_
_entity_poly.entity_id
_entity_poly.type
_entity_poly.pdbx_seq_one_letter_code
_entity_poly.pdbx_strand_id
1 'polypeptide(L)'
;MTVSADDLFQQALQLPLAEQTRLLAALAARLPIALASEAASAAAEPPEQEWSAWLQLVDQYGVATGIADLAHQHDHYVHGAPRKEDAA
;
A
#
# COMPACT_ATOMS: atom_id res chain seq x y z
N MET A 1 -12.64 17.22 -14.26
CA MET A 1 -13.31 18.00 -13.21
C MET A 1 -13.51 17.05 -12.03
N THR A 2 -12.71 17.16 -10.98
CA THR A 2 -12.88 16.37 -9.75
C THR A 2 -13.78 17.16 -8.83
N VAL A 3 -14.99 16.67 -8.58
CA VAL A 3 -15.89 17.29 -7.60
C VAL A 3 -15.36 16.96 -6.21
N SER A 4 -15.13 17.98 -5.38
CA SER A 4 -14.67 17.78 -3.99
C SER A 4 -15.79 17.20 -3.13
N ALA A 5 -15.42 16.48 -2.07
CA ALA A 5 -16.39 16.04 -1.07
C ALA A 5 -17.14 17.22 -0.42
N ASP A 6 -16.45 18.36 -0.27
CA ASP A 6 -17.04 19.59 0.27
C ASP A 6 -18.09 20.16 -0.70
N ASP A 7 -17.81 20.17 -2.00
CA ASP A 7 -18.75 20.63 -3.03
C ASP A 7 -20.03 19.79 -3.04
N LEU A 8 -19.89 18.46 -2.94
CA LEU A 8 -21.04 17.54 -2.86
C LEU A 8 -21.88 17.78 -1.59
N PHE A 9 -21.22 18.06 -0.47
CA PHE A 9 -21.90 18.37 0.79
C PHE A 9 -22.68 19.69 0.68
N GLN A 10 -22.06 20.74 0.15
CA GLN A 10 -22.73 22.02 -0.08
C GLN A 10 -23.92 21.87 -1.03
N GLN A 11 -23.80 21.04 -2.05
CA GLN A 11 -24.88 20.75 -2.99
C GLN A 11 -26.03 19.97 -2.33
N ALA A 12 -25.72 19.03 -1.43
CA ALA A 12 -26.71 18.28 -0.68
C ALA A 12 -27.52 19.18 0.27
N LEU A 13 -26.91 20.21 0.84
CA LEU A 13 -27.61 21.20 1.68
C LEU A 13 -28.63 22.03 0.90
N GLN A 14 -28.49 22.16 -0.42
CA GLN A 14 -29.45 22.87 -1.27
C GLN A 14 -30.68 22.03 -1.65
N LEU A 15 -30.71 20.74 -1.31
CA LEU A 15 -31.85 19.86 -1.60
C LEU A 15 -33.02 20.12 -0.65
N PRO A 16 -34.27 19.74 -1.00
CA PRO A 16 -35.38 19.80 -0.07
C PRO A 16 -35.17 18.88 1.14
N LEU A 17 -35.70 19.27 2.30
CA LEU A 17 -35.47 18.58 3.58
C LEU A 17 -35.79 17.08 3.54
N ALA A 18 -36.85 16.67 2.83
CA ALA A 18 -37.20 15.27 2.66
C ALA A 18 -36.08 14.45 1.98
N GLU A 19 -35.43 15.04 0.98
CA GLU A 19 -34.32 14.38 0.28
C GLU A 19 -33.05 14.39 1.13
N GLN A 20 -32.81 15.47 1.89
CA GLN A 20 -31.72 15.52 2.88
C GLN A 20 -31.89 14.40 3.93
N THR A 21 -33.10 14.22 4.48
CA THR A 21 -33.39 13.16 5.45
C THR A 21 -33.20 11.77 4.86
N ARG A 22 -33.63 11.55 3.61
CA ARG A 22 -33.43 10.28 2.90
C ARG A 22 -31.95 9.97 2.69
N LEU A 23 -31.15 10.96 2.29
CA LEU A 23 -29.70 10.82 2.13
C LEU A 23 -29.01 10.52 3.46
N LEU A 24 -29.37 11.24 4.53
CA LEU A 24 -28.85 10.99 5.88
C LEU A 24 -29.18 9.57 6.35
N ALA A 25 -30.41 9.08 6.13
CA ALA A 25 -30.79 7.72 6.49
C ALA A 25 -30.00 6.67 5.69
N ALA A 26 -29.80 6.90 4.38
CA ALA A 26 -29.00 6.02 3.54
C ALA A 26 -27.53 5.98 3.98
N LEU A 27 -26.94 7.12 4.34
CA LEU A 27 -25.58 7.19 4.87
C LEU A 27 -25.47 6.50 6.24
N ALA A 28 -26.43 6.72 7.14
CA ALA A 28 -26.47 6.08 8.45
C ALA A 28 -26.53 4.55 8.33
N ALA A 29 -27.27 4.01 7.35
CA ALA A 29 -27.31 2.57 7.09
C ALA A 29 -26.01 2.02 6.50
N ARG A 30 -25.24 2.85 5.78
CA ARG A 30 -24.00 2.44 5.07
C ARG A 30 -22.75 2.57 5.95
N LEU A 31 -22.70 3.58 6.82
CA LEU A 31 -21.60 3.87 7.74
C LEU A 31 -21.10 2.65 8.53
N PRO A 32 -21.96 1.84 9.20
CA PRO A 32 -21.47 0.69 9.97
C PRO A 32 -20.76 -0.35 9.10
N ILE A 33 -21.20 -0.53 7.85
CA ILE A 33 -20.58 -1.48 6.90
C ILE A 33 -19.20 -0.96 6.46
N ALA A 34 -19.10 0.34 6.15
CA ALA A 34 -17.85 0.97 5.75
C ALA A 34 -16.81 0.94 6.88
N LEU A 35 -17.23 1.28 8.11
CA LEU A 35 -16.37 1.26 9.29
C LEU A 35 -15.92 -0.17 9.64
N ALA A 36 -16.81 -1.16 9.51
CA ALA A 36 -16.46 -2.57 9.70
C ALA A 36 -15.46 -3.06 8.64
N SER A 37 -15.59 -2.60 7.39
CA SER A 37 -14.66 -2.93 6.31
C SER A 37 -13.30 -2.28 6.50
N GLU A 38 -13.23 -1.03 6.93
CA GLU A 38 -11.96 -0.36 7.27
C GLU A 38 -11.30 -1.02 8.48
N ALA A 39 -12.08 -1.35 9.51
CA ALA A 39 -11.58 -2.08 10.67
C ALA A 39 -11.05 -3.47 10.28
N ALA A 40 -11.73 -4.19 9.39
CA ALA A 40 -11.26 -5.47 8.86
C ALA A 40 -10.01 -5.32 7.99
N SER A 41 -9.90 -4.25 7.20
CA SER A 41 -8.69 -3.96 6.42
C SER A 41 -7.50 -3.53 7.29
N ALA A 42 -7.76 -2.86 8.41
CA ALA A 42 -6.73 -2.45 9.37
C ALA A 42 -6.31 -3.61 10.30
N ALA A 43 -7.23 -4.54 10.57
CA ALA A 43 -6.98 -5.76 11.33
C ALA A 43 -6.50 -6.94 10.45
N ALA A 44 -6.47 -6.75 9.13
CA ALA A 44 -5.77 -7.65 8.24
C ALA A 44 -4.28 -7.45 8.50
N GLU A 45 -3.76 -8.19 9.48
CA GLU A 45 -2.32 -8.45 9.55
C GLU A 45 -1.89 -8.94 8.16
N PRO A 46 -0.72 -8.50 7.65
CA PRO A 46 -0.21 -9.04 6.41
C PRO A 46 -0.25 -10.57 6.56
N PRO A 47 -0.76 -11.32 5.58
CA PRO A 47 -0.82 -12.76 5.69
C PRO A 47 0.63 -13.26 5.75
N GLU A 48 1.19 -13.34 6.96
CA GLU A 48 2.58 -13.73 7.20
C GLU A 48 2.85 -15.09 6.57
N GLN A 49 1.81 -15.93 6.50
CA GLN A 49 1.80 -17.20 5.77
C GLN A 49 1.98 -17.03 4.26
N GLU A 50 1.29 -16.10 3.61
CA GLU A 50 1.43 -15.86 2.17
C GLU A 50 2.79 -15.22 1.84
N TRP A 51 3.25 -14.30 2.70
CA TRP A 51 4.57 -13.70 2.56
C TRP A 51 5.70 -14.73 2.75
N SER A 52 5.55 -15.60 3.76
CA SER A 52 6.50 -16.70 4.00
C SER A 52 6.49 -17.72 2.86
N ALA A 53 5.32 -18.07 2.33
CA ALA A 53 5.20 -18.95 1.17
C ALA A 53 5.83 -18.33 -0.09
N TRP A 54 5.68 -17.02 -0.28
CA TRP A 54 6.34 -16.30 -1.37
C TRP A 54 7.86 -16.31 -1.23
N LEU A 55 8.40 -16.05 -0.03
CA LEU A 55 9.85 -16.12 0.21
C LEU A 55 10.41 -17.52 -0.03
N GLN A 56 9.67 -18.58 0.32
CA GLN A 56 10.06 -19.97 0.02
C GLN A 56 10.11 -20.23 -1.49
N LEU A 57 9.19 -19.67 -2.28
CA LEU A 57 9.23 -19.77 -3.74
C LEU A 57 10.41 -18.97 -4.33
N VAL A 58 10.68 -17.78 -3.82
CA VAL A 58 11.85 -16.98 -4.24
C VAL A 58 13.15 -17.71 -3.95
N ASP A 59 13.27 -18.39 -2.80
CA ASP A 59 14.44 -19.20 -2.46
C ASP A 59 14.53 -20.46 -3.34
N GLN A 60 13.41 -21.14 -3.58
CA GLN A 60 13.35 -22.35 -4.39
C GLN A 60 13.70 -22.12 -5.88
N TYR A 61 13.24 -21.01 -6.46
CA TYR A 61 13.42 -20.68 -7.88
C TYR A 61 14.48 -19.59 -8.10
N GLY A 62 15.05 -19.06 -7.02
CA GLY A 62 16.13 -18.08 -7.06
C GLY A 62 17.36 -18.70 -7.71
N VAL A 63 17.64 -18.29 -8.94
CA VAL A 63 18.92 -18.64 -9.58
C VAL A 63 20.01 -17.84 -8.87
N ALA A 64 21.09 -18.51 -8.46
CA ALA A 64 22.27 -17.88 -7.92
C ALA A 64 22.96 -17.03 -9.01
N THR A 65 22.41 -15.84 -9.24
CA THR A 65 22.82 -14.89 -10.29
C THR A 65 24.06 -14.08 -9.91
N GLY A 66 24.59 -14.24 -8.69
CA GLY A 66 25.69 -13.43 -8.16
C GLY A 66 25.27 -12.00 -7.78
N ILE A 67 23.99 -11.64 -7.86
CA ILE A 67 23.52 -10.27 -7.53
C ILE A 67 23.64 -9.95 -6.03
N ALA A 68 23.68 -10.97 -5.16
CA ALA A 68 24.02 -10.77 -3.74
C ALA A 68 25.45 -10.22 -3.55
N ASP A 69 26.37 -10.54 -4.47
CA ASP A 69 27.75 -10.02 -4.48
C ASP A 69 27.79 -8.59 -5.05
N LEU A 70 26.89 -8.27 -5.98
CA LEU A 70 26.70 -6.89 -6.44
C LEU A 70 26.24 -5.97 -5.31
N ALA A 71 25.32 -6.42 -4.44
CA ALA A 71 24.85 -5.66 -3.26
C ALA A 71 26.01 -5.19 -2.35
N HIS A 72 27.03 -6.03 -2.14
CA HIS A 72 28.25 -5.67 -1.41
C HIS A 72 29.11 -4.62 -2.13
N GLN A 73 28.97 -4.48 -3.44
CA GLN A 73 29.68 -3.49 -4.25
C GLN A 73 28.94 -2.16 -4.40
N HIS A 74 27.69 -2.02 -3.93
CA HIS A 74 26.97 -0.74 -4.01
C HIS A 74 27.62 0.36 -3.15
N ASP A 75 28.31 0.01 -2.06
CA ASP A 75 29.12 0.97 -1.28
C ASP A 75 30.33 1.50 -2.07
N HIS A 76 30.83 0.75 -3.05
CA HIS A 76 32.01 1.13 -3.84
C HIS A 76 31.71 2.16 -4.94
N TYR A 77 30.44 2.37 -5.31
CA TYR A 77 30.08 3.39 -6.31
C TYR A 77 29.86 4.79 -5.73
N VAL A 78 29.83 4.94 -4.39
CA VAL A 78 29.70 6.26 -3.75
C VAL A 78 31.04 7.01 -3.71
N HIS A 79 32.17 6.31 -3.70
CA HIS A 79 33.51 6.89 -3.66
C HIS A 79 34.41 6.27 -4.72
N GLY A 80 34.28 6.73 -5.96
CA GLY A 80 34.98 6.20 -7.14
C GLY A 80 36.50 6.14 -7.01
N ALA A 81 37.02 5.06 -6.42
CA ALA A 81 38.42 4.69 -6.45
C ALA A 81 38.55 3.22 -6.87
N PRO A 82 39.35 2.90 -7.91
CA PRO A 82 39.53 1.52 -8.34
C PRO A 82 40.34 0.73 -7.31
N ARG A 83 39.95 -0.55 -7.14
CA ARG A 83 40.65 -1.58 -6.36
C ARG A 83 42.13 -1.61 -6.80
N LYS A 84 43.06 -1.41 -5.85
CA LYS A 84 44.47 -1.77 -6.08
C LYS A 84 44.51 -3.27 -6.38
N GLU A 85 45.05 -3.59 -7.54
CA GLU A 85 45.31 -4.95 -8.00
C GLU A 85 46.03 -5.77 -6.94
N ASP A 86 45.73 -7.06 -6.98
CA ASP A 86 46.29 -8.09 -6.13
C ASP A 86 47.82 -7.96 -6.03
N ALA A 87 48.33 -7.94 -4.80
CA ALA A 87 49.74 -8.19 -4.52
C ALA A 87 49.84 -9.60 -3.92
N ALA A 88 50.63 -10.41 -4.61
CA ALA A 88 51.01 -11.79 -4.33
C ALA A 88 51.54 -12.03 -2.91
#